data_AF-A0A3N5GIZ1-F1
#
_entry.id   AF-A0A3N5GIZ1-F1
#
_cell.length_a   1.000
_cell.length_b   1.000
_cell.length_c   1.000
_cell.angle_alpha   90.00
_cell.angle_beta   90.00
_cell.angle_gamma   90.00
#
_symmetry.space_group_name_H-M   'P 1'
#
loop_
_entity.id
_entity.type
_entity.pdbx_description
1 polymer ?
#
loop_
_entity_poly.entity_id
_entity_poly.type
_entity_poly.pdbx_seq_one_letter_code
_entity_poly.pdbx_strand_id
1 'polypeptide(L)'
;LTPFGLFAIAATATGTLNLEQVGRLQVYLVSYVLVALLVALWVLPGLVAALTPIRVRDMMLLTRDALITAFVAGDLFIVLPVLIDASKTLINRHHLAGRHEVALPDVIVPASFNFPHTGKLLSISFILFAGWFADAAVQLSDYPRLALTGLVTFFGSLNVAVPFLLDLFRIPVDTFQLFLASGVINSRFGTLVAAVHTLTVALLGTCAMTGSLTWERRRLVRYAIITAALTIATIGGTRLLFARVLEQEYTKDKVLAGMHLLQRSGSSVVRRTPPATPPSQAGNTTLETIRARGTLRVGYLPDALPFAFFNAHDDLVGFDIEMAHHLATELGLGLEFVPVDRARFEEQVTNGYCDIIMSGVVVTTRRASRVLFSSSYLDETLGLLVRDQARERFSSWERIHALGEITLLVPDVSYYIDKVRELAPRAKLQKFQDTLSVFGKTAGDLDAIIMPAERGSAWTLFYPQYTIVVPEPGIVKMPLAYPLAGQDQALASFINTWIELKRKDGTIDGLYKYWILGQNATPRQPRWSVIRNVLGWVE
;
A
#
# COMPACT_ATOMS: atom_id res chain seq x y z
N LEU A 1 8.07 -27.53 -24.47
CA LEU A 1 8.84 -26.44 -23.84
C LEU A 1 7.98 -25.49 -23.00
N THR A 2 6.74 -25.22 -23.40
CA THR A 2 5.77 -24.37 -22.67
C THR A 2 5.56 -24.73 -21.18
N PRO A 3 5.48 -26.02 -20.76
CA PRO A 3 5.34 -26.38 -19.35
C PRO A 3 6.54 -25.99 -18.50
N PHE A 4 7.76 -26.15 -19.04
CA PHE A 4 9.01 -25.78 -18.38
C PHE A 4 9.20 -24.26 -18.33
N GLY A 5 8.80 -23.54 -19.38
CA GLY A 5 8.80 -22.08 -19.39
C GLY A 5 7.80 -21.49 -18.38
N LEU A 6 6.59 -22.05 -18.29
CA LEU A 6 5.57 -21.64 -17.33
C LEU A 6 5.98 -21.97 -15.89
N PHE A 7 6.60 -23.14 -15.68
CA PHE A 7 7.19 -23.52 -14.40
C PHE A 7 8.35 -22.59 -14.03
N ALA A 8 9.22 -22.23 -14.97
CA ALA A 8 10.31 -21.29 -14.73
C ALA A 8 9.80 -19.88 -14.43
N ILE A 9 8.78 -19.39 -15.14
CA ILE A 9 8.14 -18.09 -14.86
C ILE A 9 7.47 -18.11 -13.49
N ALA A 10 6.72 -19.16 -13.16
CA ALA A 10 6.09 -19.31 -11.84
C ALA A 10 7.13 -19.42 -10.72
N ALA A 11 8.21 -20.18 -10.92
CA ALA A 11 9.30 -20.31 -9.96
C ALA A 11 10.07 -18.98 -9.79
N THR A 12 10.29 -18.23 -10.87
CA THR A 12 10.97 -16.93 -10.83
C THR A 12 10.08 -15.90 -10.13
N ALA A 13 8.79 -15.84 -10.48
CA ALA A 13 7.82 -14.97 -9.83
C ALA A 13 7.68 -15.31 -8.34
N THR A 14 7.55 -16.59 -7.99
CA THR A 14 7.45 -17.04 -6.58
C THR A 14 8.74 -16.76 -5.81
N GLY A 15 9.91 -16.90 -6.43
CA GLY A 15 11.20 -16.57 -5.82
C GLY A 15 11.47 -15.07 -5.65
N THR A 16 10.70 -14.21 -6.30
CA THR A 16 10.72 -12.75 -6.11
C THR A 16 9.67 -12.22 -5.14
N LEU A 17 8.69 -13.05 -4.76
CA LEU A 17 7.58 -12.64 -3.89
C LEU A 17 7.90 -12.98 -2.43
N ASN A 18 7.65 -12.01 -1.55
CA ASN A 18 7.73 -12.22 -0.10
C ASN A 18 6.55 -13.10 0.35
N LEU A 19 6.65 -13.79 1.49
CA LEU A 19 5.57 -14.61 2.06
C LEU A 19 4.24 -13.85 2.17
N GLU A 20 4.29 -12.57 2.52
CA GLU A 20 3.12 -11.68 2.54
C GLU A 20 2.49 -11.48 1.14
N GLN A 21 3.33 -11.28 0.13
CA GLN A 21 2.89 -11.07 -1.25
C GLN A 21 2.29 -12.36 -1.86
N VAL A 22 2.83 -13.52 -1.48
CA VAL A 22 2.24 -14.84 -1.82
C VAL A 22 0.86 -14.97 -1.18
N GLY A 23 0.70 -14.57 0.09
CA GLY A 23 -0.61 -14.53 0.76
C GLY A 23 -1.62 -13.64 0.04
N ARG A 24 -1.20 -12.43 -0.37
CA ARG A 24 -2.07 -11.51 -1.15
C ARG A 24 -2.46 -12.11 -2.51
N LEU A 25 -1.54 -12.77 -3.21
CA LEU A 25 -1.83 -13.43 -4.49
C LEU A 25 -2.80 -14.61 -4.32
N GLN A 26 -2.69 -15.37 -3.23
CA GLN A 26 -3.63 -16.45 -2.89
C GLN A 26 -5.05 -15.90 -2.70
N VAL A 27 -5.20 -14.73 -2.05
CA VAL A 27 -6.51 -14.07 -1.90
C VAL A 27 -7.17 -13.82 -3.25
N TYR A 28 -6.41 -13.28 -4.21
CA TYR A 28 -6.90 -13.07 -5.57
C TYR A 28 -7.26 -14.37 -6.27
N LEU A 29 -6.38 -15.38 -6.26
CA LEU A 29 -6.60 -16.64 -6.96
C LEU A 29 -7.85 -17.37 -6.48
N VAL A 30 -8.03 -17.50 -5.16
CA VAL A 30 -9.20 -18.16 -4.57
C VAL A 30 -10.47 -17.36 -4.89
N SER A 31 -10.42 -16.04 -4.79
CA SER A 31 -11.56 -15.18 -5.11
C SER A 31 -11.93 -15.29 -6.59
N TYR A 32 -10.95 -15.27 -7.50
CA TYR A 32 -11.14 -15.44 -8.94
C TYR A 32 -11.81 -16.78 -9.26
N VAL A 33 -11.30 -17.88 -8.68
CA VAL A 33 -11.85 -19.23 -8.89
C VAL A 33 -13.30 -19.31 -8.42
N LEU A 34 -13.62 -18.79 -7.24
CA LEU A 34 -14.97 -18.81 -6.70
C LEU A 34 -15.95 -17.99 -7.54
N VAL A 35 -15.54 -16.80 -7.98
CA VAL A 35 -16.35 -15.97 -8.89
C VAL A 35 -16.53 -16.67 -10.24
N ALA A 36 -15.47 -17.25 -10.82
CA ALA A 36 -15.54 -17.99 -12.07
C ALA A 36 -16.50 -19.19 -11.98
N LEU A 37 -16.43 -19.96 -10.89
CA LEU A 37 -17.34 -21.08 -10.64
C LEU A 37 -18.78 -20.61 -10.43
N LEU A 38 -19.00 -19.54 -9.67
CA LEU A 38 -20.34 -18.96 -9.50
C LEU A 38 -20.94 -18.53 -10.85
N VAL A 39 -20.13 -17.89 -11.71
CA VAL A 39 -20.56 -17.45 -13.03
C VAL A 39 -20.86 -18.64 -13.95
N ALA A 40 -19.95 -19.61 -14.01
CA ALA A 40 -20.05 -20.77 -14.90
C ALA A 40 -21.14 -21.77 -14.47
N LEU A 41 -21.35 -21.97 -13.16
CA LEU A 41 -22.28 -23.00 -12.66
C LEU A 41 -23.67 -22.46 -12.34
N TRP A 42 -23.80 -21.15 -12.06
CA TRP A 42 -25.07 -20.56 -11.66
C TRP A 42 -25.49 -19.35 -12.49
N VAL A 43 -24.67 -18.30 -12.59
CA VAL A 43 -25.13 -17.03 -13.20
C VAL A 43 -25.53 -17.23 -14.66
N LEU A 44 -24.64 -17.77 -15.49
CA LEU A 44 -24.91 -17.96 -16.91
C LEU A 44 -25.97 -19.07 -17.17
N PRO A 45 -25.84 -20.29 -16.59
CA PRO A 45 -26.88 -21.31 -16.75
C PRO A 45 -28.26 -20.89 -16.21
N GLY A 46 -28.27 -20.21 -15.06
CA GLY A 46 -29.48 -19.73 -14.41
C GLY A 46 -30.17 -18.65 -15.24
N LEU A 47 -29.41 -17.80 -15.93
CA LEU A 47 -29.95 -16.81 -16.86
C LEU A 47 -30.66 -17.50 -18.04
N VAL A 48 -30.04 -18.53 -18.64
CA VAL A 48 -30.69 -19.35 -19.69
C VAL A 48 -32.00 -19.94 -19.18
N ALA A 49 -31.99 -20.56 -18.00
CA ALA A 49 -33.19 -21.19 -17.44
C ALA A 49 -34.27 -20.21 -16.97
N ALA A 50 -33.91 -18.95 -16.70
CA ALA A 50 -34.86 -17.91 -16.34
C ALA A 50 -35.56 -17.33 -17.57
N LEU A 51 -34.87 -17.27 -18.72
CA LEU A 51 -35.34 -16.66 -19.96
C LEU A 51 -35.79 -17.66 -21.03
N THR A 52 -35.57 -18.96 -20.84
CA THR A 52 -35.95 -20.01 -21.79
C THR A 52 -36.61 -21.20 -21.08
N PRO A 53 -37.29 -22.10 -21.83
CA PRO A 53 -37.81 -23.35 -21.30
C PRO A 53 -36.73 -24.39 -20.91
N ILE A 54 -35.46 -24.13 -21.23
CA ILE A 54 -34.33 -25.06 -21.01
C ILE A 54 -33.97 -25.07 -19.53
N ARG A 55 -33.83 -26.24 -18.92
CA ARG A 55 -33.41 -26.33 -17.50
C ARG A 55 -31.88 -26.34 -17.39
N VAL A 56 -31.36 -25.76 -16.30
CA VAL A 56 -29.93 -25.77 -15.96
C VAL A 56 -29.35 -27.19 -16.01
N ARG A 57 -30.07 -28.17 -15.46
CA ARG A 57 -29.62 -29.57 -15.43
C ARG A 57 -29.42 -30.15 -16.83
N ASP A 58 -30.35 -29.88 -17.74
CA ASP A 58 -30.31 -30.41 -19.10
C ASP A 58 -29.13 -29.82 -19.87
N MET A 59 -28.91 -28.51 -19.68
CA MET A 59 -27.76 -27.79 -20.24
C MET A 59 -26.42 -28.35 -19.72
N MET A 60 -26.29 -28.53 -18.40
CA MET A 60 -25.04 -28.97 -17.76
C MET A 60 -24.72 -30.44 -18.05
N LEU A 61 -25.72 -31.32 -18.08
CA LEU A 61 -25.50 -32.75 -18.36
C LEU A 61 -25.03 -32.97 -19.80
N LEU A 62 -25.61 -32.26 -20.76
CA LEU A 62 -25.28 -32.44 -22.17
C LEU A 62 -23.91 -31.86 -22.52
N THR A 63 -23.46 -30.82 -21.81
CA THR A 63 -22.20 -30.12 -22.11
C THR A 63 -21.06 -30.48 -21.16
N ARG A 64 -21.28 -31.37 -20.18
CA ARG A 64 -20.29 -31.72 -19.14
C ARG A 64 -18.91 -32.05 -19.71
N ASP A 65 -18.85 -32.95 -20.69
CA ASP A 65 -17.58 -33.41 -21.24
C ASP A 65 -16.85 -32.30 -22.02
N ALA A 66 -17.61 -31.47 -22.74
CA ALA A 66 -17.08 -30.28 -23.40
C ALA A 66 -16.55 -29.26 -22.37
N LEU A 67 -17.28 -28.97 -21.30
CA LEU A 67 -16.85 -28.02 -20.26
C LEU A 67 -15.60 -28.52 -19.52
N ILE A 68 -15.52 -29.81 -19.21
CA ILE A 68 -14.32 -30.42 -18.60
C ILE A 68 -13.15 -30.36 -19.58
N THR A 69 -13.36 -30.70 -20.84
CA THR A 69 -12.32 -30.64 -21.87
C THR A 69 -11.80 -29.22 -22.04
N ALA A 70 -12.68 -28.21 -22.08
CA ALA A 70 -12.31 -26.80 -22.17
C ALA A 70 -11.47 -26.35 -20.96
N PHE A 71 -11.85 -26.77 -19.76
CA PHE A 71 -11.10 -26.48 -18.53
C PHE A 71 -9.72 -27.15 -18.51
N VAL A 72 -9.64 -28.42 -18.92
CA VAL A 72 -8.39 -29.19 -18.90
C VAL A 72 -7.44 -28.72 -19.99
N ALA A 73 -7.95 -28.44 -21.19
CA ALA A 73 -7.13 -27.98 -22.30
C ALA A 73 -6.76 -26.49 -22.18
N GLY A 74 -7.60 -25.70 -21.49
CA GLY A 74 -7.42 -24.25 -21.38
C GLY A 74 -7.73 -23.50 -22.68
N ASP A 75 -8.27 -24.17 -23.69
CA ASP A 75 -8.62 -23.60 -24.99
C ASP A 75 -10.08 -23.88 -25.34
N LEU A 76 -10.82 -22.80 -25.66
CA LEU A 76 -12.22 -22.85 -26.06
C LEU A 76 -12.39 -23.44 -27.47
N PHE A 77 -11.41 -23.28 -28.36
CA PHE A 77 -11.53 -23.71 -29.77
C PHE A 77 -11.76 -25.22 -29.90
N ILE A 78 -11.15 -26.00 -29.01
CA ILE A 78 -11.22 -27.47 -29.03
C ILE A 78 -12.66 -27.97 -28.85
N VAL A 79 -13.48 -27.22 -28.12
CA VAL A 79 -14.83 -27.68 -27.73
C VAL A 79 -15.93 -26.98 -28.51
N LEU A 80 -15.59 -26.00 -29.34
CA LEU A 80 -16.56 -25.17 -30.07
C LEU A 80 -17.55 -26.02 -30.91
N PRO A 81 -17.12 -27.03 -31.69
CA PRO A 81 -18.04 -27.87 -32.46
C PRO A 81 -19.00 -28.66 -31.56
N VAL A 82 -18.51 -29.15 -30.42
CA VAL A 82 -19.31 -29.90 -29.43
C VAL A 82 -20.34 -28.99 -28.77
N LEU A 83 -19.98 -27.74 -28.48
CA LEU A 83 -20.93 -26.74 -27.93
C LEU A 83 -22.01 -26.35 -28.93
N ILE A 84 -21.65 -26.24 -30.22
CA ILE A 84 -22.62 -26.00 -31.30
C ILE A 84 -23.63 -27.15 -31.36
N ASP A 85 -23.15 -28.39 -31.44
CA ASP A 85 -24.02 -29.58 -31.53
C ASP A 85 -24.90 -29.76 -30.28
N ALA A 86 -24.33 -29.52 -29.10
CA ALA A 86 -25.09 -29.52 -27.85
C ALA A 86 -26.18 -28.44 -27.84
N SER A 87 -25.89 -27.24 -28.38
CA SER A 87 -26.88 -26.17 -28.51
C SER A 87 -28.05 -26.60 -29.40
N LYS A 88 -27.75 -27.16 -30.58
CA LYS A 88 -28.77 -27.69 -31.50
C LYS A 88 -29.62 -28.77 -30.86
N THR A 89 -28.98 -29.68 -30.14
CA THR A 89 -29.66 -30.77 -29.43
C THR A 89 -30.60 -30.25 -28.35
N LEU A 90 -30.20 -29.23 -27.58
CA LEU A 90 -31.07 -28.59 -26.58
C LEU A 90 -32.26 -27.87 -27.23
N ILE A 91 -32.02 -27.13 -28.31
CA ILE A 91 -33.06 -26.43 -29.06
C ILE A 91 -34.11 -27.41 -29.61
N ASN A 92 -33.65 -28.53 -30.20
CA ASN A 92 -34.52 -29.59 -30.71
C ASN A 92 -35.32 -30.28 -29.61
N ARG A 93 -34.68 -30.67 -28.50
CA ARG A 93 -35.36 -31.37 -27.38
C ARG A 93 -36.51 -30.56 -26.79
N HIS A 94 -36.37 -29.23 -26.77
CA HIS A 94 -37.38 -28.32 -26.24
C HIS A 94 -38.29 -27.73 -27.33
N HIS A 95 -38.20 -28.17 -28.58
CA HIS A 95 -39.02 -27.71 -29.71
C HIS A 95 -39.02 -26.18 -29.87
N LEU A 96 -37.86 -25.53 -29.68
CA LEU A 96 -37.71 -24.07 -29.60
C LEU A 96 -37.51 -23.39 -30.97
N ALA A 97 -37.47 -24.15 -32.06
CA ALA A 97 -37.08 -23.68 -33.39
C ALA A 97 -37.65 -24.59 -34.49
N GLY A 98 -38.00 -24.01 -35.64
CA GLY A 98 -38.31 -24.76 -36.86
C GLY A 98 -37.06 -25.38 -37.52
N ARG A 99 -37.23 -26.28 -38.50
CA ARG A 99 -36.11 -27.04 -39.14
C ARG A 99 -34.93 -26.18 -39.63
N HIS A 100 -35.18 -24.95 -40.08
CA HIS A 100 -34.13 -24.02 -40.55
C HIS A 100 -33.45 -23.25 -39.41
N GLU A 101 -34.18 -22.97 -38.33
CA GLU A 101 -33.71 -22.18 -37.19
C GLU A 101 -32.84 -23.00 -36.24
N VAL A 102 -32.90 -24.33 -36.32
CA VAL A 102 -32.01 -25.26 -35.61
C VAL A 102 -30.55 -25.09 -36.05
N ALA A 103 -30.29 -24.51 -37.23
CA ALA A 103 -28.94 -24.17 -37.69
C ALA A 103 -28.40 -22.84 -37.12
N LEU A 104 -29.20 -22.04 -36.41
CA LEU A 104 -28.76 -20.74 -35.88
C LEU A 104 -27.51 -20.81 -34.97
N PRO A 105 -27.30 -21.85 -34.13
CA PRO A 105 -26.05 -22.00 -33.39
C PRO A 105 -24.78 -22.06 -34.26
N ASP A 106 -24.87 -22.53 -35.51
CA ASP A 106 -23.72 -22.56 -36.45
C ASP A 106 -23.22 -21.16 -36.80
N VAL A 107 -24.09 -20.15 -36.68
CA VAL A 107 -23.77 -18.75 -36.99
C VAL A 107 -23.48 -17.97 -35.71
N ILE A 108 -24.33 -18.14 -34.68
CA ILE A 108 -24.23 -17.36 -33.44
C ILE A 108 -22.94 -17.69 -32.68
N VAL A 109 -22.56 -18.96 -32.60
CA VAL A 109 -21.37 -19.37 -31.85
C VAL A 109 -20.09 -18.77 -32.45
N PRO A 110 -19.78 -18.93 -33.75
CA PRO A 110 -18.61 -18.28 -34.36
C PRO A 110 -18.68 -16.74 -34.30
N ALA A 111 -19.85 -16.15 -34.47
CA ALA A 111 -20.01 -14.70 -34.36
C ALA A 111 -19.69 -14.18 -32.95
N SER A 112 -20.20 -14.88 -31.91
CA SER A 112 -19.98 -14.53 -30.50
C SER A 112 -18.51 -14.63 -30.09
N PHE A 113 -17.73 -15.49 -30.74
CA PHE A 113 -16.32 -15.70 -30.45
C PHE A 113 -15.47 -14.44 -30.69
N ASN A 114 -15.88 -13.58 -31.63
CA ASN A 114 -15.19 -12.31 -31.89
C ASN A 114 -15.41 -11.26 -30.79
N PHE A 115 -16.38 -11.48 -29.90
CA PHE A 115 -16.65 -10.59 -28.78
C PHE A 115 -15.94 -11.06 -27.51
N PRO A 116 -15.59 -10.14 -26.60
CA PRO A 116 -14.97 -10.48 -25.32
C PRO A 116 -15.95 -11.29 -24.44
N HIS A 117 -15.69 -12.59 -24.32
CA HIS A 117 -16.45 -13.48 -23.46
C HIS A 117 -16.22 -13.18 -21.97
N THR A 118 -17.16 -13.60 -21.11
CA THR A 118 -17.10 -13.34 -19.66
C THR A 118 -15.80 -13.84 -19.00
N GLY A 119 -15.22 -14.94 -19.49
CA GLY A 119 -13.91 -15.42 -19.03
C GLY A 119 -12.77 -14.40 -19.17
N LYS A 120 -12.73 -13.63 -20.27
CA LYS A 120 -11.77 -12.53 -20.45
C LYS A 120 -12.11 -11.36 -19.54
N LEU A 121 -13.39 -11.02 -19.43
CA LEU A 121 -13.88 -9.91 -18.59
C LEU A 121 -13.59 -10.14 -17.10
N LEU A 122 -13.53 -11.39 -16.63
CA LEU A 122 -13.08 -11.70 -15.27
C LEU A 122 -11.66 -11.19 -14.98
N SER A 123 -10.83 -10.95 -16.00
CA SER A 123 -9.51 -10.34 -15.84
C SER A 123 -9.58 -8.88 -15.35
N ILE A 124 -10.75 -8.22 -15.40
CA ILE A 124 -10.94 -6.91 -14.74
C ILE A 124 -10.70 -7.03 -13.23
N SER A 125 -11.06 -8.16 -12.63
CA SER A 125 -10.80 -8.41 -11.20
C SER A 125 -9.30 -8.40 -10.88
N PHE A 126 -8.44 -8.75 -11.84
CA PHE A 126 -7.00 -8.64 -11.69
C PHE A 126 -6.56 -7.18 -11.56
N ILE A 127 -7.16 -6.25 -12.33
CA ILE A 127 -6.82 -4.83 -12.26
C ILE A 127 -7.16 -4.27 -10.87
N LEU A 128 -8.33 -4.64 -10.34
CA LEU A 128 -8.74 -4.29 -8.98
C LEU A 128 -7.77 -4.86 -7.93
N PHE A 129 -7.39 -6.13 -8.10
CA PHE A 129 -6.39 -6.77 -7.22
C PHE A 129 -5.02 -6.11 -7.33
N ALA A 130 -4.52 -5.83 -8.52
CA ALA A 130 -3.20 -5.25 -8.75
C ALA A 130 -3.09 -3.86 -8.13
N GLY A 131 -4.16 -3.04 -8.26
CA GLY A 131 -4.24 -1.76 -7.58
C GLY A 131 -4.18 -1.90 -6.07
N TRP A 132 -4.99 -2.80 -5.49
CA TRP A 132 -4.93 -3.08 -4.05
C TRP A 132 -3.57 -3.63 -3.60
N PHE A 133 -2.97 -4.54 -4.39
CA PHE A 133 -1.68 -5.16 -4.09
C PHE A 133 -0.54 -4.14 -4.07
N ALA A 134 -0.57 -3.17 -4.98
CA ALA A 134 0.46 -2.14 -5.14
C ALA A 134 0.17 -0.84 -4.37
N ASP A 135 -0.76 -0.86 -3.40
CA ASP A 135 -1.20 0.33 -2.64
C ASP A 135 -1.69 1.50 -3.53
N ALA A 136 -2.15 1.17 -4.75
CA ALA A 136 -2.69 2.05 -5.77
C ALA A 136 -4.13 1.61 -6.15
N ALA A 137 -4.96 1.41 -5.13
CA ALA A 137 -6.31 0.84 -5.29
C ALA A 137 -7.19 1.70 -6.21
N VAL A 138 -7.88 1.03 -7.15
CA VAL A 138 -8.86 1.68 -8.03
C VAL A 138 -10.04 2.16 -7.19
N GLN A 139 -10.42 3.43 -7.33
CA GLN A 139 -11.50 4.04 -6.57
C GLN A 139 -12.87 3.52 -7.05
N LEU A 140 -13.87 3.49 -6.17
CA LEU A 140 -15.24 3.07 -6.54
C LEU A 140 -15.85 3.94 -7.65
N SER A 141 -15.52 5.24 -7.65
CA SER A 141 -15.90 6.20 -8.69
C SER A 141 -15.39 5.83 -10.08
N ASP A 142 -14.26 5.13 -10.14
CA ASP A 142 -13.60 4.72 -11.37
C ASP A 142 -14.08 3.35 -11.89
N TYR A 143 -14.88 2.60 -11.12
CA TYR A 143 -15.36 1.28 -11.51
C TYR A 143 -16.17 1.28 -12.82
N PRO A 144 -17.10 2.24 -13.06
CA PRO A 144 -17.79 2.32 -14.34
C PRO A 144 -16.83 2.53 -15.51
N ARG A 145 -15.82 3.38 -15.32
CA ARG A 145 -14.79 3.64 -16.34
C ARG A 145 -13.95 2.39 -16.60
N LEU A 146 -13.51 1.71 -15.54
CA LEU A 146 -12.77 0.45 -15.64
C LEU A 146 -13.59 -0.62 -16.38
N ALA A 147 -14.88 -0.75 -16.07
CA ALA A 147 -15.76 -1.72 -16.72
C ALA A 147 -15.93 -1.42 -18.22
N LEU A 148 -16.20 -0.16 -18.58
CA LEU A 148 -16.38 0.29 -19.96
C LEU A 148 -15.09 0.17 -20.77
N THR A 149 -13.99 0.72 -20.27
CA THR A 149 -12.70 0.64 -20.96
C THR A 149 -12.22 -0.80 -21.03
N GLY A 150 -12.34 -1.58 -19.95
CA GLY A 150 -12.01 -2.99 -19.93
C GLY A 150 -12.76 -3.77 -21.01
N LEU A 151 -14.08 -3.62 -21.11
CA LEU A 151 -14.88 -4.26 -22.15
C LEU A 151 -14.34 -3.99 -23.56
N VAL A 152 -13.99 -2.74 -23.86
CA VAL A 152 -13.44 -2.35 -25.18
C VAL A 152 -12.04 -2.92 -25.37
N THR A 153 -11.16 -2.82 -24.37
CA THR A 153 -9.77 -3.28 -24.47
C THR A 153 -9.68 -4.81 -24.62
N PHE A 154 -10.61 -5.58 -24.02
CA PHE A 154 -10.60 -7.05 -24.09
C PHE A 154 -11.02 -7.67 -25.43
N PHE A 155 -11.37 -6.85 -26.43
CA PHE A 155 -11.37 -7.30 -27.83
C PHE A 155 -9.96 -7.69 -28.28
N GLY A 156 -8.92 -7.07 -27.72
CA GLY A 156 -7.53 -7.46 -27.91
C GLY A 156 -7.12 -8.71 -27.13
N SER A 157 -5.82 -9.04 -27.18
CA SER A 157 -5.26 -10.10 -26.35
C SER A 157 -5.13 -9.64 -24.89
N LEU A 158 -5.28 -10.58 -23.94
CA LEU A 158 -5.10 -10.27 -22.51
C LEU A 158 -3.70 -9.70 -22.20
N ASN A 159 -2.69 -10.15 -22.95
CA ASN A 159 -1.30 -9.71 -22.79
C ASN A 159 -1.07 -8.25 -23.19
N VAL A 160 -1.96 -7.66 -23.99
CA VAL A 160 -1.92 -6.23 -24.36
C VAL A 160 -2.91 -5.44 -23.51
N ALA A 161 -4.10 -6.01 -23.29
CA ALA A 161 -5.18 -5.34 -22.58
C ALA A 161 -4.87 -5.08 -21.11
N VAL A 162 -4.29 -6.06 -20.41
CA VAL A 162 -4.00 -5.93 -18.98
C VAL A 162 -2.93 -4.86 -18.71
N PRO A 163 -1.75 -4.84 -19.37
CA PRO A 163 -0.78 -3.77 -19.19
C PRO A 163 -1.34 -2.38 -19.51
N PHE A 164 -2.14 -2.26 -20.57
CA PHE A 164 -2.81 -1.00 -20.91
C PHE A 164 -3.74 -0.52 -19.79
N LEU A 165 -4.55 -1.41 -19.21
CA LEU A 165 -5.44 -1.06 -18.10
C LEU A 165 -4.63 -0.72 -16.84
N LEU A 166 -3.55 -1.43 -16.55
CA LEU A 166 -2.67 -1.10 -15.41
C LEU A 166 -2.11 0.32 -15.55
N ASP A 167 -1.56 0.66 -16.73
CA ASP A 167 -1.03 1.99 -17.02
C ASP A 167 -2.11 3.08 -16.94
N LEU A 168 -3.29 2.82 -17.51
CA LEU A 168 -4.43 3.74 -17.49
C LEU A 168 -4.87 4.10 -16.06
N PHE A 169 -4.84 3.14 -15.15
CA PHE A 169 -5.18 3.33 -13.74
C PHE A 169 -3.97 3.64 -12.86
N ARG A 170 -2.80 3.94 -13.45
CA ARG A 170 -1.55 4.29 -12.76
C ARG A 170 -1.06 3.23 -11.78
N ILE A 171 -1.34 1.96 -12.08
CA ILE A 171 -0.88 0.81 -11.31
C ILE A 171 0.48 0.39 -11.88
N PRO A 172 1.50 0.11 -11.03
CA PRO A 172 2.83 -0.30 -11.51
C PRO A 172 2.77 -1.50 -12.46
N VAL A 173 3.36 -1.35 -13.65
CA VAL A 173 3.33 -2.37 -14.72
C VAL A 173 4.01 -3.67 -14.28
N ASP A 174 4.93 -3.63 -13.32
CA ASP A 174 5.59 -4.82 -12.74
C ASP A 174 4.58 -5.82 -12.13
N THR A 175 3.40 -5.34 -11.70
CA THR A 175 2.31 -6.24 -11.24
C THR A 175 1.82 -7.18 -12.34
N PHE A 176 2.03 -6.86 -13.62
CA PHE A 176 1.70 -7.76 -14.73
C PHE A 176 2.42 -9.11 -14.64
N GLN A 177 3.58 -9.20 -14.00
CA GLN A 177 4.25 -10.49 -13.76
C GLN A 177 3.40 -11.43 -12.89
N LEU A 178 2.62 -10.87 -11.95
CA LEU A 178 1.66 -11.63 -11.15
C LEU A 178 0.48 -12.14 -11.99
N PHE A 179 0.08 -11.37 -13.01
CA PHE A 179 -0.94 -11.80 -13.97
C PHE A 179 -0.46 -13.01 -14.75
N LEU A 180 0.77 -12.97 -15.26
CA LEU A 180 1.38 -14.08 -15.99
C LEU A 180 1.52 -15.32 -15.10
N ALA A 181 1.98 -15.15 -13.86
CA ALA A 181 2.12 -16.25 -12.90
C ALA A 181 0.77 -16.89 -12.53
N SER A 182 -0.27 -16.08 -12.32
CA SER A 182 -1.63 -16.57 -12.06
C SER A 182 -2.35 -17.09 -13.32
N GLY A 183 -1.81 -16.79 -14.52
CA GLY A 183 -2.39 -17.12 -15.81
C GLY A 183 -2.70 -18.61 -15.99
N VAL A 184 -1.98 -19.52 -15.34
CA VAL A 184 -2.24 -20.97 -15.43
C VAL A 184 -3.61 -21.34 -14.88
N ILE A 185 -3.97 -20.76 -13.73
CA ILE A 185 -5.26 -21.00 -13.08
C ILE A 185 -6.33 -20.14 -13.76
N ASN A 186 -6.04 -18.86 -13.97
CA ASN A 186 -6.98 -17.92 -14.56
C ASN A 186 -7.42 -18.36 -15.96
N SER A 187 -6.51 -18.85 -16.79
CA SER A 187 -6.85 -19.34 -18.14
C SER A 187 -7.79 -20.54 -18.11
N ARG A 188 -7.57 -21.53 -17.25
CA ARG A 188 -8.42 -22.74 -17.17
C ARG A 188 -9.85 -22.42 -16.73
N PHE A 189 -9.99 -21.67 -15.63
CA PHE A 189 -11.30 -21.25 -15.14
C PHE A 189 -11.95 -20.20 -16.06
N GLY A 190 -11.15 -19.31 -16.65
CA GLY A 190 -11.60 -18.36 -17.66
C GLY A 190 -12.15 -19.06 -18.90
N THR A 191 -11.49 -20.11 -19.39
CA THR A 191 -11.95 -20.92 -20.52
C THR A 191 -13.21 -21.72 -20.20
N LEU A 192 -13.34 -22.26 -18.98
CA LEU A 192 -14.59 -22.85 -18.51
C LEU A 192 -15.75 -21.85 -18.57
N VAL A 193 -15.56 -20.65 -18.02
CA VAL A 193 -16.55 -19.56 -18.09
C VAL A 193 -16.83 -19.15 -19.52
N ALA A 194 -15.81 -19.11 -20.38
CA ALA A 194 -15.95 -18.80 -21.81
C ALA A 194 -16.84 -19.83 -22.52
N ALA A 195 -16.64 -21.12 -22.28
CA ALA A 195 -17.45 -22.18 -22.86
C ALA A 195 -18.93 -22.07 -22.46
N VAL A 196 -19.20 -21.82 -21.17
CA VAL A 196 -20.57 -21.60 -20.70
C VAL A 196 -21.15 -20.30 -21.27
N HIS A 197 -20.36 -19.24 -21.41
CA HIS A 197 -20.78 -17.98 -22.03
C HIS A 197 -21.18 -18.20 -23.49
N THR A 198 -20.35 -18.88 -24.27
CA THR A 198 -20.65 -19.20 -25.68
C THR A 198 -21.93 -20.01 -25.82
N LEU A 199 -22.11 -21.03 -24.98
CA LEU A 199 -23.35 -21.82 -24.93
C LEU A 199 -24.56 -20.94 -24.57
N THR A 200 -24.40 -20.04 -23.59
CA THR A 200 -25.46 -19.13 -23.14
C THR A 200 -25.88 -18.17 -24.24
N VAL A 201 -24.93 -17.56 -24.95
CA VAL A 201 -25.19 -16.67 -26.08
C VAL A 201 -25.86 -17.42 -27.23
N ALA A 202 -25.42 -18.65 -27.52
CA ALA A 202 -26.06 -19.48 -28.55
C ALA A 202 -27.52 -19.76 -28.22
N LEU A 203 -27.81 -20.26 -27.02
CA LEU A 203 -29.17 -20.63 -26.62
C LEU A 203 -30.09 -19.41 -26.49
N LEU A 204 -29.64 -18.35 -25.81
CA LEU A 204 -30.42 -17.12 -25.68
C LEU A 204 -30.61 -16.41 -27.02
N GLY A 205 -29.56 -16.35 -27.84
CA GLY A 205 -29.61 -15.75 -29.17
C GLY A 205 -30.57 -16.48 -30.09
N THR A 206 -30.50 -17.81 -30.15
CA THR A 206 -31.46 -18.60 -30.93
C THR A 206 -32.88 -18.40 -30.41
N CYS A 207 -33.13 -18.49 -29.10
CA CYS A 207 -34.47 -18.28 -28.55
C CYS A 207 -34.99 -16.84 -28.80
N ALA A 208 -34.12 -15.84 -28.79
CA ALA A 208 -34.47 -14.45 -29.08
C ALA A 208 -34.91 -14.29 -30.55
N MET A 209 -34.15 -14.89 -31.47
CA MET A 209 -34.43 -14.84 -32.91
C MET A 209 -35.68 -15.65 -33.30
N THR A 210 -35.96 -16.76 -32.61
CA THR A 210 -37.16 -17.59 -32.85
C THR A 210 -38.39 -17.13 -32.05
N GLY A 211 -38.27 -16.07 -31.25
CA GLY A 211 -39.37 -15.59 -30.40
C GLY A 211 -39.75 -16.54 -29.25
N SER A 212 -38.90 -17.51 -28.92
CA SER A 212 -39.14 -18.53 -27.88
C SER A 212 -38.68 -18.12 -26.47
N LEU A 213 -38.33 -16.85 -26.26
CA LEU A 213 -37.99 -16.34 -24.94
C LEU A 213 -39.22 -16.30 -24.01
N THR A 214 -39.07 -16.84 -22.81
CA THR A 214 -40.13 -16.84 -21.79
C THR A 214 -39.89 -15.75 -20.77
N TRP A 215 -40.78 -14.75 -20.71
CA TRP A 215 -40.74 -13.68 -19.72
C TRP A 215 -41.63 -14.00 -18.51
N GLU A 216 -41.17 -14.91 -17.65
CA GLU A 216 -41.87 -15.23 -16.41
C GLU A 216 -41.31 -14.44 -15.23
N ARG A 217 -42.05 -13.42 -14.76
CA ARG A 217 -41.65 -12.58 -13.62
C ARG A 217 -41.24 -13.39 -12.39
N ARG A 218 -41.94 -14.49 -12.08
CA ARG A 218 -41.62 -15.38 -10.94
C ARG A 218 -40.25 -16.07 -11.11
N ARG A 219 -39.91 -16.55 -12.31
CA ARG A 219 -38.61 -17.19 -12.56
C ARG A 219 -37.47 -16.17 -12.49
N LEU A 220 -37.68 -14.98 -13.07
CA LEU A 220 -36.69 -13.89 -13.05
C LEU A 220 -36.42 -13.38 -11.63
N VAL A 221 -37.46 -13.14 -10.83
CA VAL A 221 -37.30 -12.72 -9.44
C VAL A 221 -36.61 -13.80 -8.61
N ARG A 222 -37.00 -15.07 -8.78
CA ARG A 222 -36.34 -16.19 -8.10
C ARG A 222 -34.85 -16.29 -8.48
N TYR A 223 -34.54 -16.19 -9.77
CA TYR A 223 -33.16 -16.16 -10.26
C TYR A 223 -32.37 -15.00 -9.64
N ALA A 224 -32.92 -13.78 -9.66
CA ALA A 224 -32.27 -12.60 -9.10
C ALA A 224 -32.00 -12.75 -7.60
N ILE A 225 -32.97 -13.25 -6.82
CA ILE A 225 -32.82 -13.47 -5.37
C ILE A 225 -31.75 -14.53 -5.08
N ILE A 226 -31.78 -15.67 -5.77
CA ILE A 226 -30.79 -16.73 -5.53
C ILE A 226 -29.39 -16.26 -5.95
N THR A 227 -29.27 -15.55 -7.08
CA THR A 227 -27.98 -14.98 -7.52
C THR A 227 -27.44 -13.98 -6.51
N ALA A 228 -28.29 -13.09 -5.96
CA ALA A 228 -27.89 -12.16 -4.91
C ALA A 228 -27.45 -12.91 -3.65
N ALA A 229 -28.21 -13.92 -3.20
CA ALA A 229 -27.89 -14.73 -2.03
C ALA A 229 -26.55 -15.48 -2.18
N LEU A 230 -26.32 -16.13 -3.33
CA LEU A 230 -25.07 -16.83 -3.63
C LEU A 230 -23.87 -15.87 -3.76
N THR A 231 -24.11 -14.66 -4.28
CA THR A 231 -23.06 -13.63 -4.37
C THR A 231 -22.66 -13.15 -2.98
N ILE A 232 -23.65 -12.83 -2.13
CA ILE A 232 -23.42 -12.45 -0.73
C ILE A 232 -22.74 -13.58 0.05
N ALA A 233 -23.18 -14.83 -0.14
CA ALA A 233 -22.56 -15.99 0.50
C ALA A 233 -21.11 -16.19 0.04
N THR A 234 -20.82 -16.03 -1.25
CA THR A 234 -19.46 -16.13 -1.77
C THR A 234 -18.57 -15.03 -1.18
N ILE A 235 -19.03 -13.76 -1.17
CA ILE A 235 -18.27 -12.63 -0.62
C ILE A 235 -18.08 -12.77 0.90
N GLY A 236 -19.13 -13.14 1.63
CA GLY A 236 -19.05 -13.35 3.08
C GLY A 236 -18.17 -14.55 3.44
N GLY A 237 -18.26 -15.62 2.66
CA GLY A 237 -17.47 -16.83 2.82
C GLY A 237 -15.98 -16.60 2.57
N THR A 238 -15.62 -15.88 1.50
CA THR A 238 -14.22 -15.50 1.25
C THR A 238 -13.68 -14.59 2.33
N ARG A 239 -14.45 -13.58 2.74
CA ARG A 239 -14.06 -12.69 3.85
C ARG A 239 -13.80 -13.47 5.14
N LEU A 240 -14.69 -14.38 5.51
CA LEU A 240 -14.54 -15.20 6.71
C LEU A 240 -13.35 -16.17 6.61
N LEU A 241 -13.16 -16.79 5.44
CA LEU A 241 -12.04 -17.69 5.18
C LEU A 241 -10.72 -16.94 5.35
N PHE A 242 -10.56 -15.78 4.71
CA PHE A 242 -9.32 -15.02 4.81
C PHE A 242 -9.11 -14.42 6.19
N ALA A 243 -10.16 -14.00 6.90
CA ALA A 243 -10.04 -13.55 8.28
C ALA A 243 -9.56 -14.63 9.25
N ARG A 244 -9.75 -15.92 8.92
CA ARG A 244 -9.30 -17.06 9.75
C ARG A 244 -7.97 -17.67 9.30
N VAL A 245 -7.69 -17.64 7.99
CA VAL A 245 -6.54 -18.33 7.38
C VAL A 245 -5.35 -17.38 7.17
N LEU A 246 -5.60 -16.10 6.89
CA LEU A 246 -4.57 -15.07 6.83
C LEU A 246 -4.65 -14.22 8.11
N GLU A 247 -4.03 -14.70 9.20
CA GLU A 247 -3.51 -13.77 10.19
C GLU A 247 -2.38 -13.00 9.51
N GLN A 248 -2.69 -11.83 8.94
CA GLN A 248 -1.67 -10.86 8.62
C GLN A 248 -1.12 -10.36 9.95
N GLU A 249 -0.12 -11.05 10.49
CA GLU A 249 0.70 -10.49 11.56
C GLU A 249 1.29 -9.21 10.97
N TYR A 250 0.79 -8.06 11.41
CA TYR A 250 1.32 -6.78 11.00
C TYR A 250 2.74 -6.71 11.57
N THR A 251 3.76 -6.79 10.72
CA THR A 251 5.17 -6.79 11.14
C THR A 251 5.88 -5.47 10.88
N LYS A 252 5.16 -4.44 10.40
CA LYS A 252 5.77 -3.15 10.02
C LYS A 252 6.21 -2.34 11.24
N ASP A 253 5.54 -2.50 12.37
CA ASP A 253 5.97 -2.03 13.69
C ASP A 253 7.34 -2.62 14.08
N LYS A 254 7.55 -3.92 13.79
CA LYS A 254 8.83 -4.61 14.03
C LYS A 254 9.97 -4.06 13.17
N VAL A 255 9.68 -3.39 12.05
CA VAL A 255 10.72 -2.80 11.17
C VAL A 255 11.41 -1.64 11.87
N LEU A 256 10.64 -0.67 12.35
CA LEU A 256 11.18 0.48 13.08
C LEU A 256 11.78 0.05 14.42
N ALA A 257 11.13 -0.89 15.11
CA ALA A 257 11.63 -1.45 16.36
C ALA A 257 12.92 -2.26 16.20
N GLY A 258 13.19 -2.79 15.00
CA GLY A 258 14.40 -3.53 14.64
C GLY A 258 15.50 -2.69 13.97
N MET A 259 15.26 -1.40 13.69
CA MET A 259 16.28 -0.52 13.15
C MET A 259 17.44 -0.34 14.15
N HIS A 260 18.65 -0.29 13.62
CA HIS A 260 19.89 -0.15 14.38
C HIS A 260 20.81 0.83 13.68
N LEU A 261 21.75 1.41 14.43
CA LEU A 261 22.79 2.27 13.87
C LEU A 261 23.58 1.48 12.80
N LEU A 262 23.73 2.07 11.60
CA LEU A 262 24.53 1.51 10.51
C LEU A 262 26.02 1.51 10.88
N GLN A 263 26.45 2.53 11.63
CA GLN A 263 27.82 2.65 12.12
C GLN A 263 27.85 2.86 13.64
N ARG A 264 28.17 1.80 14.39
CA ARG A 264 28.51 1.91 15.82
C ARG A 264 29.96 2.35 15.95
N SER A 265 30.20 3.63 16.17
CA SER A 265 31.55 4.17 16.35
C SER A 265 31.76 4.62 17.80
N GLY A 266 32.75 3.99 18.45
CA GLY A 266 33.20 4.30 19.81
C GLY A 266 32.25 3.89 20.94
N SER A 267 32.71 4.03 22.19
CA SER A 267 31.84 3.91 23.37
C SER A 267 31.00 5.18 23.50
N SER A 268 29.67 5.06 23.37
CA SER A 268 28.74 6.13 23.73
C SER A 268 28.12 5.85 25.11
N VAL A 269 27.89 6.92 25.88
CA VAL A 269 27.19 6.85 27.16
C VAL A 269 25.83 7.49 27.00
N VAL A 270 24.75 6.71 27.16
CA VAL A 270 23.38 7.22 27.11
C VAL A 270 22.87 7.47 28.53
N ARG A 271 22.64 8.74 28.88
CA ARG A 271 22.02 9.13 30.15
C ARG A 271 20.50 9.16 29.98
N ARG A 272 19.74 8.66 30.96
CA ARG A 272 18.27 8.80 31.03
C ARG A 272 17.80 9.86 32.04
N THR A 273 18.72 10.34 32.87
CA THR A 273 18.48 11.38 33.86
C THR A 273 19.43 12.56 33.63
N PRO A 274 18.99 13.80 33.85
CA PRO A 274 19.84 14.96 33.68
C PRO A 274 21.10 14.91 34.54
N PRO A 275 22.32 14.98 33.97
CA PRO A 275 23.54 15.13 34.75
C PRO A 275 23.64 16.55 35.34
N ALA A 276 24.48 16.72 36.36
CA ALA A 276 24.80 18.04 36.90
C ALA A 276 25.51 18.91 35.85
N THR A 277 25.05 20.14 35.66
CA THR A 277 25.66 21.12 34.75
C THR A 277 27.08 21.43 35.22
N PRO A 278 28.13 21.22 34.40
CA PRO A 278 29.48 21.63 34.77
C PRO A 278 29.56 23.16 34.88
N PRO A 279 30.44 23.69 35.73
CA PRO A 279 30.72 25.12 35.75
C PRO A 279 31.27 25.57 34.39
N SER A 280 30.67 26.61 33.81
CA SER A 280 31.16 27.25 32.59
C SER A 280 32.57 27.81 32.83
N GLN A 281 33.58 27.34 32.10
CA GLN A 281 34.92 27.91 32.16
C GLN A 281 34.94 29.23 31.39
N ALA A 282 35.10 30.35 32.09
CA ALA A 282 35.18 31.67 31.47
C ALA A 282 36.47 31.78 30.64
N GLY A 283 36.34 32.11 29.34
CA GLY A 283 37.45 32.49 28.47
C GLY A 283 37.76 31.58 27.28
N ASN A 284 37.24 30.35 27.24
CA ASN A 284 37.44 29.42 26.12
C ASN A 284 36.21 29.38 25.20
N THR A 285 36.41 29.12 23.91
CA THR A 285 35.32 28.78 23.01
C THR A 285 34.68 27.44 23.41
N THR A 286 33.44 27.22 23.01
CA THR A 286 32.72 25.97 23.26
C THR A 286 33.45 24.80 22.61
N LEU A 287 34.00 24.99 21.41
CA LEU A 287 34.76 23.96 20.71
C LEU A 287 36.06 23.57 21.44
N GLU A 288 36.79 24.54 21.99
CA GLU A 288 37.97 24.28 22.83
C GLU A 288 37.59 23.54 24.11
N THR A 289 36.47 23.93 24.72
CA THR A 289 35.93 23.26 25.92
C THR A 289 35.56 21.80 25.62
N ILE A 290 34.90 21.54 24.49
CA ILE A 290 34.57 20.19 24.03
C ILE A 290 35.84 19.36 23.81
N ARG A 291 36.84 19.92 23.12
CA ARG A 291 38.11 19.24 22.84
C ARG A 291 38.90 18.96 24.10
N ALA A 292 38.99 19.92 25.02
CA ALA A 292 39.66 19.75 26.31
C ALA A 292 38.98 18.68 27.17
N ARG A 293 37.64 18.60 27.12
CA ARG A 293 36.84 17.57 27.81
C ARG A 293 36.97 16.19 27.16
N GLY A 294 37.33 16.10 25.88
CA GLY A 294 37.45 14.84 25.14
C GLY A 294 36.12 14.13 24.88
N THR A 295 34.98 14.79 25.14
CA THR A 295 33.64 14.19 24.99
C THR A 295 32.65 15.23 24.46
N LEU A 296 31.91 14.89 23.42
CA LEU A 296 30.78 15.66 22.89
C LEU A 296 29.50 15.27 23.63
N ARG A 297 28.80 16.25 24.20
CA ARG A 297 27.50 16.07 24.86
C ARG A 297 26.37 16.44 23.93
N VAL A 298 25.61 15.44 23.52
CA VAL A 298 24.50 15.59 22.59
C VAL A 298 23.18 15.48 23.34
N GLY A 299 22.40 16.56 23.32
CA GLY A 299 21.05 16.58 23.83
C GLY A 299 20.11 15.81 22.90
N TYR A 300 19.30 14.91 23.45
CA TYR A 300 18.30 14.16 22.69
C TYR A 300 16.89 14.23 23.29
N LEU A 301 15.88 14.23 22.42
CA LEU A 301 14.47 14.10 22.78
C LEU A 301 14.06 12.63 22.55
N PRO A 302 13.63 11.88 23.59
CA PRO A 302 13.38 10.44 23.48
C PRO A 302 12.16 10.08 22.61
N ASP A 303 11.27 11.03 22.35
CA ASP A 303 10.02 10.88 21.60
C ASP A 303 10.10 11.46 20.18
N ALA A 304 11.32 11.71 19.66
CA ALA A 304 11.54 12.41 18.40
C ALA A 304 11.70 11.47 17.20
N LEU A 305 10.83 10.47 17.07
CA LEU A 305 10.78 9.60 15.88
C LEU A 305 10.73 10.42 14.57
N PRO A 306 11.45 9.99 13.52
CA PRO A 306 12.49 8.94 13.45
C PRO A 306 13.93 9.42 13.74
N PHE A 307 14.10 10.63 14.31
CA PHE A 307 15.40 11.27 14.53
C PHE A 307 16.13 10.77 15.77
N ALA A 308 15.40 10.57 16.88
CA ALA A 308 15.93 10.03 18.13
C ALA A 308 14.82 9.27 18.86
N PHE A 309 15.06 7.99 19.15
CA PHE A 309 14.13 7.10 19.84
C PHE A 309 14.84 5.86 20.39
N PHE A 310 14.18 5.14 21.29
CA PHE A 310 14.66 3.83 21.74
C PHE A 310 14.03 2.71 20.91
N ASN A 311 14.84 1.80 20.38
CA ASN A 311 14.35 0.63 19.64
C ASN A 311 13.92 -0.51 20.59
N ALA A 312 13.52 -1.67 20.05
CA ALA A 312 13.10 -2.82 20.88
C ALA A 312 14.22 -3.42 21.74
N HIS A 313 15.48 -3.12 21.43
CA HIS A 313 16.64 -3.55 22.20
C HIS A 313 17.04 -2.54 23.28
N ASP A 314 16.23 -1.49 23.48
CA ASP A 314 16.50 -0.40 24.42
C ASP A 314 17.75 0.44 24.05
N ASP A 315 18.21 0.34 22.79
CA ASP A 315 19.28 1.17 22.22
C ASP A 315 18.70 2.52 21.75
N LEU A 316 19.40 3.62 22.07
CA LEU A 316 19.11 4.93 21.50
C LEU A 316 19.57 4.95 20.03
N VAL A 317 18.64 5.18 19.11
CA VAL A 317 18.85 5.14 17.66
C VAL A 317 18.08 6.25 16.95
N GLY A 318 18.33 6.41 15.65
CA GLY A 318 17.64 7.37 14.79
C GLY A 318 18.61 8.17 13.93
N PHE A 319 18.06 8.94 12.99
CA PHE A 319 18.83 9.73 12.04
C PHE A 319 19.85 10.65 12.73
N ASP A 320 19.41 11.39 13.75
CA ASP A 320 20.25 12.37 14.42
C ASP A 320 21.24 11.72 15.40
N ILE A 321 20.87 10.58 15.96
CA ILE A 321 21.77 9.76 16.79
C ILE A 321 22.94 9.25 15.94
N GLU A 322 22.67 8.82 14.72
CA GLU A 322 23.71 8.40 13.79
C GLU A 322 24.58 9.57 13.35
N MET A 323 23.98 10.72 13.02
CA MET A 323 24.72 11.96 12.75
C MET A 323 25.63 12.36 13.93
N ALA A 324 25.19 12.19 15.17
CA ALA A 324 26.01 12.44 16.36
C ALA A 324 27.23 11.51 16.44
N HIS A 325 27.06 10.23 16.10
CA HIS A 325 28.18 9.28 16.01
C HIS A 325 29.18 9.68 14.92
N HIS A 326 28.73 10.11 13.74
CA HIS A 326 29.61 10.63 12.69
C HIS A 326 30.42 11.84 13.17
N LEU A 327 29.75 12.82 13.79
CA LEU A 327 30.39 14.02 14.30
C LEU A 327 31.45 13.72 15.37
N ALA A 328 31.11 12.90 16.37
CA ALA A 328 32.04 12.54 17.44
C ALA A 328 33.26 11.77 16.91
N THR A 329 33.05 10.86 15.95
CA THR A 329 34.12 10.06 15.33
C THR A 329 35.10 10.93 14.55
N GLU A 330 34.59 11.84 13.72
CA GLU A 330 35.43 12.74 12.91
C GLU A 330 36.20 13.74 13.78
N LEU A 331 35.66 14.08 14.95
CA LEU A 331 36.33 14.91 15.95
C LEU A 331 37.32 14.11 16.84
N GLY A 332 37.30 12.78 16.80
CA GLY A 332 38.09 11.93 17.68
C GLY A 332 37.69 12.03 19.16
N LEU A 333 36.40 12.29 19.44
CA LEU A 333 35.87 12.50 20.79
C LEU A 333 35.00 11.32 21.24
N GLY A 334 34.90 11.13 22.55
CA GLY A 334 33.83 10.33 23.14
C GLY A 334 32.46 10.97 22.93
N LEU A 335 31.38 10.18 23.06
CA LEU A 335 30.01 10.65 22.87
C LEU A 335 29.16 10.39 24.12
N GLU A 336 28.55 11.43 24.65
CA GLU A 336 27.61 11.35 25.78
C GLU A 336 26.25 11.91 25.34
N PHE A 337 25.22 11.07 25.37
CA PHE A 337 23.84 11.50 25.11
C PHE A 337 23.16 11.90 26.41
N VAL A 338 22.54 13.07 26.44
CA VAL A 338 21.81 13.60 27.60
C VAL A 338 20.36 13.92 27.23
N PRO A 339 19.36 13.53 28.04
CA PRO A 339 17.97 13.77 27.70
C PRO A 339 17.66 15.24 27.91
N VAL A 340 17.01 15.88 26.94
CA VAL A 340 16.51 17.26 27.06
C VAL A 340 14.99 17.28 27.18
N ASP A 341 14.46 18.31 27.84
CA ASP A 341 13.02 18.53 27.97
C ASP A 341 12.55 19.39 26.80
N ARG A 342 11.56 18.92 26.04
CA ARG A 342 10.99 19.62 24.88
C ARG A 342 10.50 21.04 25.21
N ALA A 343 10.04 21.30 26.43
CA ALA A 343 9.60 22.62 26.87
C ALA A 343 10.75 23.53 27.30
N ARG A 344 11.90 22.96 27.68
CA ARG A 344 13.05 23.69 28.26
C ARG A 344 14.35 23.57 27.46
N PHE A 345 14.34 22.90 26.31
CA PHE A 345 15.57 22.63 25.55
C PHE A 345 16.33 23.91 25.19
N GLU A 346 15.62 25.02 24.92
CA GLU A 346 16.22 26.32 24.63
C GLU A 346 17.08 26.80 25.81
N GLU A 347 16.55 26.76 27.02
CA GLU A 347 17.27 27.11 28.25
C GLU A 347 18.44 26.15 28.51
N GLN A 348 18.19 24.84 28.36
CA GLN A 348 19.18 23.81 28.64
C GLN A 348 20.42 23.95 27.76
N VAL A 349 20.24 24.08 26.44
CA VAL A 349 21.39 24.22 25.52
C VAL A 349 22.12 25.54 25.72
N THR A 350 21.41 26.64 25.94
CA THR A 350 22.05 27.94 26.21
C THR A 350 22.87 27.95 27.50
N ASN A 351 22.43 27.22 28.53
CA ASN A 351 23.13 27.11 29.80
C ASN A 351 24.26 26.05 29.80
N GLY A 352 24.58 25.45 28.64
CA GLY A 352 25.67 24.48 28.52
C GLY A 352 25.38 23.10 29.12
N TYR A 353 24.10 22.75 29.30
CA TYR A 353 23.69 21.41 29.72
C TYR A 353 24.17 20.32 28.74
N CYS A 354 24.06 20.62 27.44
CA CYS A 354 24.61 19.87 26.32
C CYS A 354 25.27 20.85 25.36
N ASP A 355 26.18 20.40 24.49
CA ASP A 355 26.86 21.29 23.53
C ASP A 355 26.04 21.50 22.26
N ILE A 356 25.27 20.49 21.87
CA ILE A 356 24.45 20.45 20.66
C ILE A 356 23.22 19.59 20.91
N ILE A 357 22.06 19.97 20.38
CA ILE A 357 20.86 19.13 20.40
C ILE A 357 20.64 18.53 19.01
N MET A 358 20.50 17.22 18.93
CA MET A 358 20.28 16.49 17.67
C MET A 358 19.04 15.61 17.84
N SER A 359 17.85 16.17 17.53
CA SER A 359 16.55 15.47 17.61
C SER A 359 15.44 16.09 16.72
N GLY A 360 15.80 16.55 15.53
CA GLY A 360 14.88 17.10 14.53
C GLY A 360 14.23 18.39 14.99
N VAL A 361 15.04 19.36 15.43
CA VAL A 361 14.51 20.61 15.99
C VAL A 361 14.16 21.58 14.87
N VAL A 362 12.86 21.85 14.74
CA VAL A 362 12.35 22.85 13.79
C VAL A 362 12.81 24.25 14.18
N VAL A 363 13.38 24.96 13.21
CA VAL A 363 13.75 26.37 13.33
C VAL A 363 12.51 27.25 13.23
N THR A 364 12.37 28.18 14.16
CA THR A 364 11.33 29.23 14.10
C THR A 364 11.96 30.57 14.46
N THR A 365 11.38 31.67 13.99
CA THR A 365 11.85 33.03 14.33
C THR A 365 11.94 33.25 15.84
N ARG A 366 10.98 32.73 16.62
CA ARG A 366 10.99 32.79 18.09
C ARG A 366 12.13 32.01 18.73
N ARG A 367 12.47 30.83 18.19
CA ARG A 367 13.57 30.00 18.68
C ARG A 367 14.92 30.61 18.33
N ALA A 368 15.06 31.07 17.09
CA ALA A 368 16.29 31.66 16.57
C ALA A 368 16.67 32.98 17.28
N SER A 369 15.72 33.68 17.90
CA SER A 369 16.03 34.85 18.73
C SER A 369 16.56 34.53 20.12
N ARG A 370 16.54 33.26 20.55
CA ARG A 370 16.94 32.81 21.89
C ARG A 370 18.14 31.87 21.86
N VAL A 371 18.22 31.05 20.82
CA VAL A 371 19.23 29.98 20.68
C VAL A 371 19.92 30.11 19.33
N LEU A 372 21.23 29.87 19.31
CA LEU A 372 22.01 29.79 18.08
C LEU A 372 21.73 28.43 17.40
N PHE A 373 21.42 28.47 16.11
CA PHE A 373 21.18 27.27 15.30
C PHE A 373 22.29 27.09 14.26
N SER A 374 22.54 25.83 13.89
CA SER A 374 23.27 25.51 12.67
C SER A 374 22.48 25.89 11.40
N SER A 375 23.10 25.70 10.24
CA SER A 375 22.41 25.61 8.96
C SER A 375 21.42 24.44 8.97
N SER A 376 20.39 24.53 8.12
CA SER A 376 19.42 23.44 7.95
C SER A 376 20.11 22.22 7.37
N TYR A 377 19.92 21.06 7.98
CA TYR A 377 20.42 19.78 7.46
C TYR A 377 19.32 19.02 6.71
N LEU A 378 18.05 19.19 7.11
CA LEU A 378 16.88 18.55 6.51
C LEU A 378 15.67 19.48 6.60
N ASP A 379 14.68 19.31 5.72
CA ASP A 379 13.37 19.94 5.86
C ASP A 379 12.30 18.89 6.20
N GLU A 380 11.39 19.25 7.08
CA GLU A 380 10.14 18.52 7.36
C GLU A 380 8.99 19.08 6.55
N THR A 381 8.14 18.20 6.04
CA THR A 381 6.99 18.56 5.21
C THR A 381 5.71 18.53 6.03
N LEU A 382 4.97 19.65 6.13
CA LEU A 382 3.70 19.69 6.86
C LEU A 382 2.71 18.70 6.25
N GLY A 383 2.23 17.76 7.07
CA GLY A 383 1.23 16.78 6.69
C GLY A 383 0.09 16.69 7.71
N LEU A 384 -0.89 15.86 7.36
CA LEU A 384 -2.04 15.52 8.16
C LEU A 384 -2.07 14.00 8.35
N LEU A 385 -1.90 13.58 9.60
CA LEU A 385 -2.13 12.20 10.00
C LEU A 385 -3.63 12.00 10.22
N VAL A 386 -4.23 11.15 9.39
CA VAL A 386 -5.68 10.90 9.31
C VAL A 386 -5.95 9.41 9.38
N ARG A 387 -7.20 9.01 9.63
CA ARG A 387 -7.57 7.60 9.46
C ARG A 387 -7.36 7.19 8.01
N ASP A 388 -6.92 5.96 7.76
CA ASP A 388 -6.59 5.49 6.41
C ASP A 388 -7.76 5.65 5.43
N GLN A 389 -8.98 5.30 5.87
CA GLN A 389 -10.21 5.50 5.10
C GLN A 389 -10.54 6.98 4.77
N ALA A 390 -9.95 7.94 5.48
CA ALA A 390 -10.15 9.36 5.27
C ALA A 390 -9.06 9.99 4.37
N ARG A 391 -8.08 9.22 3.89
CA ARG A 391 -6.97 9.72 3.04
C ARG A 391 -7.43 10.65 1.92
N GLU A 392 -8.43 10.19 1.15
CA GLU A 392 -8.97 10.91 -0.01
C GLU A 392 -9.70 12.20 0.38
N ARG A 393 -10.28 12.24 1.58
CA ARG A 393 -10.96 13.41 2.13
C ARG A 393 -9.97 14.56 2.41
N PHE A 394 -8.71 14.24 2.67
CA PHE A 394 -7.65 15.18 3.02
C PHE A 394 -6.56 15.33 1.95
N SER A 395 -6.77 14.81 0.73
CA SER A 395 -5.73 14.78 -0.32
C SER A 395 -5.41 16.15 -0.93
N SER A 396 -6.31 17.13 -0.82
CA SER A 396 -6.08 18.50 -1.30
C SER A 396 -6.69 19.54 -0.37
N TRP A 397 -6.13 20.75 -0.36
CA TRP A 397 -6.70 21.85 0.44
C TRP A 397 -8.10 22.24 0.00
N GLU A 398 -8.40 22.15 -1.29
CA GLU A 398 -9.74 22.35 -1.83
C GLU A 398 -10.77 21.42 -1.18
N ARG A 399 -10.44 20.12 -1.09
CA ARG A 399 -11.31 19.12 -0.44
C ARG A 399 -11.45 19.40 1.04
N ILE A 400 -10.36 19.75 1.71
CA ILE A 400 -10.36 20.12 3.14
C ILE A 400 -11.29 21.32 3.37
N HIS A 401 -11.24 22.35 2.52
CA HIS A 401 -12.11 23.53 2.62
C HIS A 401 -13.59 23.20 2.38
N ALA A 402 -13.87 22.25 1.48
CA ALA A 402 -15.23 21.79 1.19
C ALA A 402 -15.89 21.03 2.36
N LEU A 403 -15.12 20.52 3.32
CA LEU A 403 -15.65 19.87 4.53
C LEU A 403 -16.28 20.85 5.52
N GLY A 404 -16.01 22.15 5.37
CA GLY A 404 -16.48 23.17 6.31
C GLY A 404 -15.63 23.21 7.58
N GLU A 405 -16.26 23.06 8.74
CA GLU A 405 -15.59 23.11 10.03
C GLU A 405 -15.04 21.72 10.39
N ILE A 406 -13.72 21.62 10.53
CA ILE A 406 -13.02 20.40 10.92
C ILE A 406 -12.22 20.63 12.20
N THR A 407 -11.98 19.58 12.98
CA THR A 407 -11.17 19.66 14.19
C THR A 407 -9.78 19.08 13.95
N LEU A 408 -8.76 19.94 14.06
CA LEU A 408 -7.36 19.60 13.85
C LEU A 408 -6.59 19.63 15.17
N LEU A 409 -5.83 18.58 15.45
CA LEU A 409 -4.89 18.55 16.57
C LEU A 409 -3.53 19.04 16.08
N VAL A 410 -3.00 20.10 16.65
CA VAL A 410 -1.74 20.75 16.21
C VAL A 410 -0.71 20.78 17.33
N PRO A 411 0.59 20.59 17.04
CA PRO A 411 1.62 20.78 18.06
C PRO A 411 1.53 22.19 18.65
N ASP A 412 1.78 22.35 19.95
CA ASP A 412 1.82 23.67 20.61
C ASP A 412 3.10 24.46 20.24
N VAL A 413 3.24 24.72 18.94
CA VAL A 413 4.32 25.47 18.33
C VAL A 413 3.66 26.54 17.47
N SER A 414 3.84 27.81 17.84
CA SER A 414 3.17 28.94 17.19
C SER A 414 3.30 28.94 15.67
N TYR A 415 4.48 28.58 15.16
CA TYR A 415 4.72 28.49 13.72
C TYR A 415 3.78 27.50 13.01
N TYR A 416 3.56 26.30 13.58
CA TYR A 416 2.61 25.33 13.04
C TYR A 416 1.19 25.86 13.12
N ILE A 417 0.80 26.44 14.26
CA ILE A 417 -0.54 26.98 14.48
C ILE A 417 -0.84 28.07 13.43
N ASP A 418 0.09 28.99 13.21
CA ASP A 418 -0.10 30.11 12.30
C ASP A 418 -0.17 29.63 10.84
N LYS A 419 0.67 28.69 10.44
CA LYS A 419 0.60 28.07 9.10
C LYS A 419 -0.68 27.29 8.87
N VAL A 420 -1.15 26.54 9.86
CA VAL A 420 -2.40 25.80 9.76
C VAL A 420 -3.61 26.75 9.71
N ARG A 421 -3.59 27.88 10.42
CA ARG A 421 -4.63 28.91 10.32
C ARG A 421 -4.69 29.56 8.93
N GLU A 422 -3.53 29.78 8.30
CA GLU A 422 -3.43 30.30 6.93
C GLU A 422 -4.04 29.30 5.93
N LEU A 423 -3.72 28.02 6.07
CA LEU A 423 -4.14 26.97 5.14
C LEU A 423 -5.56 26.46 5.39
N ALA A 424 -6.05 26.49 6.63
CA ALA A 424 -7.36 25.98 7.03
C ALA A 424 -8.04 26.94 8.02
N PRO A 425 -8.48 28.14 7.58
CA PRO A 425 -8.98 29.20 8.47
C PRO A 425 -10.28 28.85 9.19
N ARG A 426 -11.04 27.86 8.68
CA ARG A 426 -12.29 27.37 9.30
C ARG A 426 -12.07 26.21 10.27
N ALA A 427 -10.84 25.72 10.44
CA ALA A 427 -10.57 24.60 11.31
C ALA A 427 -10.54 25.00 12.79
N LYS A 428 -11.17 24.18 13.63
CA LYS A 428 -11.02 24.23 15.09
C LYS A 428 -9.68 23.60 15.48
N LEU A 429 -8.77 24.41 16.01
CA LEU A 429 -7.44 23.94 16.41
C LEU A 429 -7.40 23.57 17.89
N GLN A 430 -7.13 22.30 18.17
CA GLN A 430 -6.80 21.81 19.51
C GLN A 430 -5.29 21.57 19.59
N LYS A 431 -4.67 21.84 20.74
CA LYS A 431 -3.23 21.73 20.88
C LYS A 431 -2.81 20.46 21.61
N PHE A 432 -1.63 19.95 21.27
CA PHE A 432 -0.97 18.90 22.04
C PHE A 432 0.51 19.23 22.28
N GLN A 433 1.04 18.71 23.38
CA GLN A 433 2.46 18.84 23.74
C GLN A 433 3.21 17.52 23.56
N ASP A 434 2.60 16.40 23.96
CA ASP A 434 3.16 15.06 23.83
C ASP A 434 2.52 14.31 22.66
N THR A 435 3.37 13.80 21.75
CA THR A 435 2.94 13.07 20.54
C THR A 435 2.27 11.75 20.89
N LEU A 436 2.71 11.05 21.94
CA LEU A 436 2.12 9.77 22.35
C LEU A 436 0.68 9.94 22.87
N SER A 437 0.42 11.04 23.59
CA SER A 437 -0.92 11.38 24.10
C SER A 437 -1.99 11.51 22.99
N VAL A 438 -1.58 11.66 21.73
CA VAL A 438 -2.46 11.83 20.58
C VAL A 438 -3.15 10.51 20.18
N PHE A 439 -2.45 9.38 20.29
CA PHE A 439 -2.94 8.09 19.81
C PHE A 439 -3.90 7.39 20.79
N GLY A 440 -3.92 7.83 22.05
CA GLY A 440 -4.84 7.35 23.09
C GLY A 440 -6.15 8.13 23.22
N LYS A 441 -6.28 9.28 22.55
CA LYS A 441 -7.53 10.08 22.57
C LYS A 441 -8.53 9.50 21.57
N THR A 442 -9.70 9.16 22.08
CA THR A 442 -10.74 8.38 21.40
C THR A 442 -11.21 9.01 20.10
N ALA A 443 -11.43 8.14 19.11
CA ALA A 443 -12.15 8.40 17.87
C ALA A 443 -13.54 8.99 18.15
N GLY A 444 -13.77 10.25 17.80
CA GLY A 444 -15.09 10.88 17.90
C GLY A 444 -15.07 12.32 17.44
N ASP A 445 -14.17 13.13 18.02
CA ASP A 445 -14.15 14.59 17.83
C ASP A 445 -12.95 15.11 17.03
N LEU A 446 -12.08 14.23 16.52
CA LEU A 446 -10.86 14.62 15.82
C LEU A 446 -10.83 14.14 14.38
N ASP A 447 -10.63 15.08 13.45
CA ASP A 447 -10.60 14.82 12.02
C ASP A 447 -9.19 14.48 11.50
N ALA A 448 -8.18 15.23 11.95
CA ALA A 448 -6.79 15.02 11.57
C ALA A 448 -5.82 15.58 12.61
N ILE A 449 -4.58 15.08 12.59
CA ILE A 449 -3.48 15.56 13.42
C ILE A 449 -2.44 16.20 12.49
N ILE A 450 -2.05 17.43 12.76
CA ILE A 450 -0.96 18.09 12.06
C ILE A 450 0.34 17.45 12.51
N MET A 451 1.05 16.85 11.56
CA MET A 451 2.32 16.18 11.80
C MET A 451 3.16 16.23 10.53
N PRO A 452 4.48 16.46 10.63
CA PRO A 452 5.39 16.32 9.50
C PRO A 452 5.27 14.97 8.81
N ALA A 453 5.42 14.93 7.49
CA ALA A 453 5.33 13.71 6.70
C ALA A 453 6.34 12.65 7.15
N GLU A 454 7.57 13.10 7.44
CA GLU A 454 8.72 12.30 7.86
C GLU A 454 8.53 11.70 9.25
N ARG A 455 7.82 12.40 10.15
CA ARG A 455 7.44 11.89 11.47
C ARG A 455 6.20 11.00 11.39
N GLY A 456 5.20 11.44 10.64
CA GLY A 456 3.93 10.75 10.47
C GLY A 456 4.11 9.38 9.84
N SER A 457 4.99 9.24 8.85
CA SER A 457 5.31 7.95 8.24
C SER A 457 5.92 6.96 9.22
N ALA A 458 6.72 7.41 10.20
CA ALA A 458 7.25 6.55 11.26
C ALA A 458 6.15 6.11 12.23
N TRP A 459 5.27 7.03 12.64
CA TRP A 459 4.16 6.72 13.55
C TRP A 459 3.11 5.80 12.95
N THR A 460 2.86 5.86 11.64
CA THR A 460 1.90 4.95 10.97
C THR A 460 2.39 3.50 10.95
N LEU A 461 3.69 3.26 11.21
CA LEU A 461 4.23 1.92 11.45
C LEU A 461 3.79 1.34 12.80
N PHE A 462 3.45 2.15 13.80
CA PHE A 462 2.88 1.67 15.06
C PHE A 462 1.35 1.73 15.08
N TYR A 463 0.77 2.63 14.26
CA TYR A 463 -0.67 2.88 14.22
C TYR A 463 -1.20 2.75 12.78
N PRO A 464 -1.29 1.53 12.22
CA PRO A 464 -1.65 1.28 10.82
C PRO A 464 -3.05 1.72 10.42
N GLN A 465 -3.94 1.98 11.39
CA GLN A 465 -5.24 2.59 11.15
C GLN A 465 -5.15 4.06 10.70
N TYR A 466 -3.97 4.68 10.82
CA TYR A 466 -3.68 6.01 10.33
C TYR A 466 -2.79 5.99 9.09
N THR A 467 -2.88 7.05 8.31
CA THR A 467 -2.01 7.36 7.18
C THR A 467 -1.62 8.83 7.24
N ILE A 468 -0.44 9.15 6.75
CA ILE A 468 0.01 10.52 6.57
C ILE A 468 -0.39 11.01 5.18
N VAL A 469 -0.89 12.23 5.08
CA VAL A 469 -1.30 12.88 3.83
C VAL A 469 -0.64 14.25 3.75
N VAL A 470 -0.08 14.58 2.60
CA VAL A 470 0.41 15.93 2.29
C VAL A 470 -0.55 16.54 1.27
N PRO A 471 -1.42 17.48 1.66
CA PRO A 471 -2.39 18.03 0.73
C PRO A 471 -1.72 18.91 -0.33
N GLU A 472 -2.14 18.73 -1.58
CA GLU A 472 -1.69 19.52 -2.72
C GLU A 472 -2.79 20.52 -3.18
N PRO A 473 -2.44 21.61 -3.87
CA PRO A 473 -1.10 22.20 -4.01
C PRO A 473 -0.69 23.00 -2.76
N GLY A 474 0.58 23.44 -2.64
CA GLY A 474 1.01 24.30 -1.53
C GLY A 474 1.70 23.54 -0.39
N ILE A 475 2.64 22.67 -0.74
CA ILE A 475 3.49 21.94 0.19
C ILE A 475 4.27 22.94 1.06
N VAL A 476 4.07 22.87 2.38
CA VAL A 476 4.81 23.68 3.36
C VAL A 476 5.96 22.85 3.92
N LYS A 477 7.18 23.41 3.84
CA LYS A 477 8.38 22.81 4.40
C LYS A 477 8.93 23.64 5.56
N MET A 478 9.55 22.97 6.52
CA MET A 478 10.09 23.57 7.73
C MET A 478 11.53 23.07 7.95
N PRO A 479 12.51 23.96 8.08
CA PRO A 479 13.90 23.56 8.24
C PRO A 479 14.16 22.98 9.64
N LEU A 480 14.92 21.89 9.67
CA LEU A 480 15.52 21.30 10.85
C LEU A 480 16.97 21.72 10.95
N ALA A 481 17.36 22.23 12.12
CA ALA A 481 18.74 22.58 12.42
C ALA A 481 19.08 22.20 13.86
N TYR A 482 20.38 22.12 14.16
CA TYR A 482 20.85 21.77 15.49
C TYR A 482 20.96 23.03 16.36
N PRO A 483 20.26 23.10 17.50
CA PRO A 483 20.53 24.09 18.54
C PRO A 483 21.93 23.89 19.13
N LEU A 484 22.68 24.97 19.28
CA LEU A 484 24.07 24.97 19.73
C LEU A 484 24.21 25.69 21.07
N ALA A 485 25.12 25.19 21.90
CA ALA A 485 25.44 25.78 23.19
C ALA A 485 26.32 27.01 23.04
N GLY A 486 26.09 27.95 23.94
CA GLY A 486 26.69 29.28 23.85
C GLY A 486 26.20 30.05 22.61
N GLN A 487 26.31 31.36 22.65
CA GLN A 487 26.19 32.18 21.43
C GLN A 487 27.51 32.09 20.62
N ASP A 488 28.06 30.89 20.49
CA ASP A 488 29.39 30.63 19.93
C ASP A 488 29.33 30.44 18.41
N GLN A 489 29.64 31.53 17.71
CA GLN A 489 29.66 31.56 16.25
C GLN A 489 30.76 30.68 15.63
N ALA A 490 31.83 30.38 16.36
CA ALA A 490 32.89 29.49 15.87
C ALA A 490 32.38 28.04 15.83
N LEU A 491 31.67 27.60 16.87
CA LEU A 491 31.00 26.30 16.86
C LEU A 491 29.95 26.23 15.75
N ALA A 492 29.12 27.27 15.59
CA ALA A 492 28.14 27.30 14.50
C ALA A 492 28.78 27.21 13.11
N SER A 493 29.84 27.97 12.85
CA SER A 493 30.57 27.93 11.57
C SER A 493 31.18 26.54 11.31
N PHE A 494 31.72 25.91 12.34
CA PHE A 494 32.24 24.54 12.25
C PHE A 494 31.14 23.53 11.90
N ILE A 495 30.02 23.55 12.64
CA ILE A 495 28.89 22.63 12.41
C ILE A 495 28.26 22.87 11.03
N ASN A 496 28.14 24.13 10.59
CA ASN A 496 27.64 24.46 9.26
C ASN A 496 28.51 23.86 8.15
N THR A 497 29.83 23.96 8.32
CA THR A 497 30.80 23.38 7.39
C THR A 497 30.69 21.86 7.38
N TRP A 498 30.57 21.25 8.57
CA TRP A 498 30.40 19.81 8.71
C TRP A 498 29.12 19.29 8.06
N ILE A 499 27.97 19.97 8.26
CA ILE A 499 26.70 19.66 7.60
C ILE A 499 26.85 19.71 6.08
N GLU A 500 27.53 20.72 5.55
CA GLU A 500 27.76 20.83 4.10
C GLU A 500 28.63 19.68 3.58
N LEU A 501 29.66 19.26 4.32
CA LEU A 501 30.45 18.08 3.97
C LEU A 501 29.59 16.81 3.95
N LYS A 502 28.77 16.56 4.99
CA LYS A 502 27.87 15.39 5.06
C LYS A 502 26.77 15.41 4.00
N ARG A 503 26.42 16.60 3.50
CA ARG A 503 25.52 16.76 2.36
C ARG A 503 26.21 16.38 1.07
N LYS A 504 27.46 16.83 0.86
CA LYS A 504 28.21 16.60 -0.39
C LYS A 504 28.74 15.18 -0.53
N ASP A 505 29.07 14.51 0.57
CA ASP A 505 29.54 13.12 0.56
C ASP A 505 28.40 12.08 0.50
N GLY A 506 27.14 12.53 0.57
CA GLY A 506 25.96 11.67 0.47
C GLY A 506 25.55 11.00 1.78
N THR A 507 26.21 11.29 2.91
CA THR A 507 25.86 10.74 4.23
C THR A 507 24.42 11.07 4.59
N ILE A 508 24.02 12.35 4.49
CA ILE A 508 22.65 12.79 4.81
C ILE A 508 21.61 12.05 3.96
N ASP A 509 21.86 11.90 2.66
CA ASP A 509 20.93 11.21 1.76
C ASP A 509 20.82 9.71 2.07
N GLY A 510 21.95 9.06 2.41
CA GLY A 510 21.98 7.66 2.81
C GLY A 510 21.20 7.43 4.11
N LEU A 511 21.44 8.26 5.12
CA LEU A 511 20.71 8.20 6.39
C LEU A 511 19.22 8.54 6.21
N TYR A 512 18.88 9.48 5.34
CA TYR A 512 17.48 9.80 5.04
C TYR A 512 16.75 8.60 4.43
N LYS A 513 17.38 7.92 3.47
CA LYS A 513 16.83 6.70 2.86
C LYS A 513 16.60 5.59 3.89
N TYR A 514 17.54 5.39 4.82
CA TYR A 514 17.41 4.35 5.84
C TYR A 514 16.39 4.73 6.91
N TRP A 515 16.58 5.85 7.61
CA TRP A 515 15.79 6.23 8.78
C TRP A 515 14.41 6.81 8.46
N ILE A 516 14.27 7.54 7.35
CA ILE A 516 13.00 8.22 6.99
C ILE A 516 12.19 7.40 5.99
N LEU A 517 12.86 6.87 4.94
CA LEU A 517 12.18 6.09 3.90
C LEU A 517 12.17 4.58 4.18
N GLY A 518 12.83 4.10 5.24
CA GLY A 518 12.87 2.69 5.61
C GLY A 518 13.60 1.79 4.62
N GLN A 519 14.40 2.35 3.70
CA GLN A 519 15.12 1.56 2.70
C GLN A 519 16.18 0.70 3.39
N ASN A 520 16.16 -0.60 3.12
CA ASN A 520 17.05 -1.61 3.73
C ASN A 520 16.88 -1.80 5.25
N ALA A 521 15.80 -1.31 5.85
CA ALA A 521 15.53 -1.48 7.29
C ALA A 521 15.10 -2.92 7.65
N THR A 522 14.50 -3.64 6.71
CA THR A 522 14.18 -5.06 6.87
C THR A 522 15.32 -5.93 6.37
N PRO A 523 15.79 -6.93 7.14
CA PRO A 523 16.63 -7.99 6.59
C PRO A 523 15.92 -8.59 5.39
N ARG A 524 16.54 -8.58 4.21
CA ARG A 524 16.03 -9.36 3.08
C ARG A 524 16.07 -10.83 3.51
N GLN A 525 14.92 -11.41 3.81
CA GLN A 525 14.85 -12.84 4.02
C GLN A 525 15.42 -13.52 2.76
N PRO A 526 16.20 -14.61 2.92
CA PRO A 526 16.72 -15.32 1.77
C PRO A 526 15.56 -15.68 0.83
N ARG A 527 15.71 -15.38 -0.46
CA ARG A 527 14.68 -15.67 -1.46
C ARG A 527 14.29 -17.14 -1.35
N TRP A 528 12.99 -17.40 -1.24
CA TRP A 528 12.48 -18.76 -1.25
C TRP A 528 12.85 -19.41 -2.58
N SER A 529 13.51 -20.56 -2.52
CA SER A 529 14.06 -21.26 -3.67
C SER A 529 13.58 -22.70 -3.63
N VAL A 530 13.01 -23.21 -4.73
CA VAL A 530 12.61 -24.63 -4.82
C VAL A 530 13.80 -25.55 -4.56
N ILE A 531 14.98 -25.18 -5.08
CA ILE A 531 16.22 -25.93 -4.88
C ILE A 531 16.63 -25.98 -3.40
N ARG A 532 16.45 -24.89 -2.65
CA ARG A 532 16.81 -24.80 -1.23
C ARG A 532 15.70 -25.31 -0.30
N ASN A 533 14.51 -24.76 -0.44
CA ASN A 533 13.39 -24.90 0.49
C ASN A 533 12.50 -26.13 0.21
N VAL A 534 12.52 -26.70 -1.00
CA VAL A 534 11.72 -27.88 -1.34
C VAL A 534 12.61 -29.10 -1.57
N LEU A 535 13.67 -28.94 -2.36
CA LEU A 535 14.56 -30.03 -2.77
C LEU A 535 15.75 -30.21 -1.82
N GLY A 536 16.13 -29.19 -1.05
CA GLY A 536 17.26 -29.26 -0.11
C GLY A 536 18.62 -29.47 -0.77
N TRP A 537 18.77 -29.10 -2.04
CA TRP A 537 19.99 -29.36 -2.83
C TRP A 537 21.09 -28.31 -2.62
N VAL A 538 20.75 -27.17 -2.04
CA VAL A 538 21.70 -26.09 -1.72
C VAL A 538 21.25 -25.42 -0.42
N GLU A 539 22.21 -25.07 0.44
CA GLU A 539 21.95 -24.34 1.69
C GLU A 539 21.41 -22.91 1.47
#